data_AF-A0A397GEN0-F1
#
_entry.id   AF-A0A397GEN0-F1
#
_cell.length_a   1.000
_cell.length_b   1.000
_cell.length_c   1.000
_cell.angle_alpha   90.00
_cell.angle_beta   90.00
_cell.angle_gamma   90.00
#
_symmetry.space_group_name_H-M   'P 1'
#
loop_
_entity.id
_entity.type
_entity.pdbx_description
1 polymer ?
#
loop_
_entity_poly.entity_id
_entity_poly.type
_entity_poly.pdbx_seq_one_letter_code
_entity_poly.pdbx_strand_id
1 'polypeptide(L)'
;MDSNLEEWHRSAGFTDAQQQAIAEARQRFHTAGGPTTQRIIERIAVAITQTFTDSDVMVERWPSHIRVLMNKFSRSAAQPAKEFESWARPRDQEKRKQALSVWTSLLAFLIFNWKSYGADGALVSMGLNLSWTLKDDIDTIRYYAKSGRSLKVLGQMASIFFVKMIKDATATPHTNPLVWWLAVLIQTEVLGDQPRWKLAGLQDTLSFSPKLEAIDHYARVLVLEDAFYRGDLSPAEKEDLQDSLNQVSISWIDQDAERPPVDSLQNLLQRVSH
;
A
#
# COMPACT_ATOMS: atom_id res chain seq x y z
N MET A 1 -23.59 13.59 7.46
CA MET A 1 -22.12 13.49 7.46
C MET A 1 -21.70 13.06 8.84
N ASP A 2 -20.79 12.09 8.97
CA ASP A 2 -20.32 11.61 10.26
C ASP A 2 -19.56 12.70 11.00
N SER A 3 -19.96 13.00 12.24
CA SER A 3 -19.30 13.91 13.19
C SER A 3 -17.77 13.73 13.24
N ASN A 4 -17.31 12.48 13.12
CA ASN A 4 -15.89 12.12 13.16
C ASN A 4 -15.10 12.60 11.93
N LEU A 5 -15.76 12.74 10.78
CA LEU A 5 -15.13 13.15 9.52
C LEU A 5 -14.92 14.67 9.47
N GLU A 6 -15.85 15.45 10.02
CA GLU A 6 -15.70 16.91 10.19
C GLU A 6 -14.67 17.28 11.27
N GLU A 7 -14.60 16.51 12.36
CA GLU A 7 -13.60 16.68 13.42
C GLU A 7 -12.21 16.29 12.91
N TRP A 8 -12.10 15.19 12.15
CA TRP A 8 -10.85 14.80 11.51
C TRP A 8 -10.41 15.82 10.44
N HIS A 9 -11.33 16.35 9.64
CA HIS A 9 -11.06 17.44 8.69
C HIS A 9 -10.50 18.70 9.39
N ARG A 10 -11.10 19.11 10.51
CA ARG A 10 -10.56 20.19 11.35
C ARG A 10 -9.19 19.84 11.94
N SER A 11 -8.93 18.58 12.25
CA SER A 11 -7.64 18.10 12.80
C SER A 11 -6.53 17.91 11.75
N ALA A 12 -6.89 17.61 10.49
CA ALA A 12 -5.95 17.46 9.39
C ALA A 12 -5.43 18.82 8.90
N GLY A 13 -6.19 19.90 9.15
CA GLY A 13 -5.64 21.25 9.31
C GLY A 13 -4.99 21.86 8.06
N PHE A 14 -5.39 21.46 6.85
CA PHE A 14 -4.86 22.12 5.65
C PHE A 14 -5.31 23.58 5.60
N THR A 15 -4.34 24.49 5.55
CA THR A 15 -4.62 25.91 5.29
C THR A 15 -5.18 26.08 3.87
N ASP A 16 -5.90 27.17 3.61
CA ASP A 16 -6.43 27.47 2.26
C ASP A 16 -5.31 27.43 1.20
N ALA A 17 -4.12 27.92 1.55
CA ALA A 17 -2.94 27.87 0.69
C ALA A 17 -2.49 26.43 0.39
N GLN A 18 -2.51 25.53 1.37
CA GLN A 18 -2.18 24.11 1.17
C GLN A 18 -3.23 23.41 0.31
N GLN A 19 -4.52 23.70 0.53
CA GLN A 19 -5.61 23.15 -0.28
C GLN A 19 -5.48 23.58 -1.74
N GLN A 20 -5.19 24.86 -1.98
CA GLN A 20 -4.93 25.39 -3.31
C GLN A 20 -3.70 24.71 -3.96
N ALA A 21 -2.60 24.57 -3.21
CA ALA A 21 -1.41 23.88 -3.70
C ALA A 21 -1.67 22.42 -4.07
N ILE A 22 -2.51 21.72 -3.30
CA ILE A 22 -2.94 20.33 -3.58
C ILE A 22 -3.76 20.28 -4.88
N ALA A 23 -4.73 21.19 -5.04
CA ALA A 23 -5.55 21.26 -6.25
C ALA A 23 -4.69 21.52 -7.50
N GLU A 24 -3.76 22.47 -7.43
CA GLU A 24 -2.84 22.79 -8.52
C GLU A 24 -1.86 21.65 -8.84
N ALA A 25 -1.34 20.96 -7.82
CA ALA A 25 -0.48 19.80 -8.02
C ALA A 25 -1.22 18.64 -8.68
N ARG A 26 -2.48 18.38 -8.27
CA ARG A 26 -3.34 17.38 -8.92
C ARG A 26 -3.63 17.73 -10.37
N GLN A 27 -4.00 18.98 -10.64
CA GLN A 27 -4.24 19.43 -12.01
C GLN A 27 -3.00 19.25 -12.88
N ARG A 28 -1.83 19.67 -12.40
CA ARG A 28 -0.55 19.46 -13.10
C ARG A 28 -0.28 18.00 -13.36
N PHE A 29 -0.48 17.13 -12.35
CA PHE A 29 -0.30 15.69 -12.49
C PHE A 29 -1.24 15.09 -13.54
N HIS A 30 -2.52 15.47 -13.55
CA HIS A 30 -3.48 15.03 -14.57
C HIS A 30 -3.11 15.47 -15.98
N THR A 31 -2.60 16.69 -16.12
CA THR A 31 -2.18 17.24 -17.42
C THR A 31 -0.77 16.83 -17.82
N ALA A 32 -0.03 16.13 -16.95
CA ALA A 32 1.35 15.74 -17.21
C ALA A 32 1.41 14.57 -18.22
N GLY A 33 1.28 14.90 -19.51
CA GLY A 33 1.34 13.95 -20.63
C GLY A 33 2.73 13.74 -21.22
N GLY A 34 3.81 14.09 -20.50
CA GLY A 34 5.17 13.91 -21.00
C GLY A 34 5.56 12.43 -21.07
N PRO A 35 6.15 11.93 -22.17
CA PRO A 35 6.49 10.50 -22.34
C PRO A 35 7.35 9.93 -21.21
N THR A 36 8.25 10.74 -20.64
CA THR A 36 9.10 10.33 -19.51
C THR A 36 8.30 10.13 -18.22
N THR A 37 7.38 11.03 -17.91
CA THR A 37 6.54 10.95 -16.70
C THR A 37 5.61 9.74 -16.79
N GLN A 38 4.96 9.56 -17.94
CA GLN A 38 4.08 8.42 -18.16
C GLN A 38 4.84 7.10 -18.01
N ARG A 39 6.03 6.98 -18.62
CA ARG A 39 6.87 5.78 -18.49
C ARG A 39 7.30 5.48 -17.05
N ILE A 40 7.61 6.51 -16.25
CA ILE A 40 7.96 6.34 -14.83
C ILE A 40 6.76 5.78 -14.06
N ILE A 41 5.58 6.36 -14.26
CA ILE A 41 4.35 5.96 -13.60
C ILE A 41 3.96 4.53 -13.99
N GLU A 42 3.98 4.18 -15.28
CA GLU A 42 3.69 2.83 -15.77
C GLU A 42 4.62 1.79 -15.15
N ARG A 43 5.92 2.11 -15.03
CA ARG A 43 6.88 1.20 -14.39
C ARG A 43 6.63 1.02 -12.89
N ILE A 44 6.23 2.08 -12.19
CA ILE A 44 5.82 2.00 -10.79
C ILE A 44 4.57 1.12 -10.66
N ALA A 45 3.56 1.33 -11.52
CA ALA A 45 2.34 0.55 -11.52
C ALA A 45 2.62 -0.95 -11.71
N VAL A 46 3.45 -1.31 -12.68
CA VAL A 46 3.85 -2.72 -12.92
C VAL A 46 4.60 -3.28 -11.72
N ALA A 47 5.56 -2.55 -11.15
CA ALA A 47 6.36 -3.03 -10.03
C ALA A 47 5.53 -3.22 -8.75
N ILE A 48 4.64 -2.27 -8.43
CA ILE A 48 3.71 -2.40 -7.30
C ILE A 48 2.77 -3.56 -7.54
N THR A 49 2.18 -3.68 -8.73
CA THR A 49 1.24 -4.75 -9.06
C THR A 49 1.87 -6.12 -8.84
N GLN A 50 3.07 -6.34 -9.36
CA GLN A 50 3.79 -7.60 -9.18
C GLN A 50 4.07 -7.87 -7.70
N THR A 51 4.69 -6.91 -7.01
CA THR A 51 5.12 -7.08 -5.62
C THR A 51 3.95 -7.37 -4.72
N PHE A 52 2.91 -6.53 -4.75
CA PHE A 52 1.77 -6.67 -3.85
C PHE A 52 0.93 -7.91 -4.18
N THR A 53 0.87 -8.33 -5.44
CA THR A 53 0.21 -9.58 -5.81
C THR A 53 0.98 -10.77 -5.24
N ASP A 54 2.30 -10.79 -5.38
CA ASP A 54 3.16 -11.84 -4.83
C ASP A 54 3.03 -11.89 -3.29
N SER A 55 3.03 -10.73 -2.61
CA SER A 55 2.86 -10.65 -1.16
C SER A 55 1.47 -11.12 -0.71
N ASP A 56 0.40 -10.77 -1.44
CA ASP A 56 -0.98 -11.17 -1.11
C ASP A 56 -1.17 -12.69 -1.26
N VAL A 57 -0.58 -13.28 -2.31
CA VAL A 57 -0.49 -14.73 -2.52
C VAL A 57 0.23 -15.41 -1.36
N MET A 58 1.33 -14.83 -0.89
CA MET A 58 2.12 -15.39 0.22
C MET A 58 1.33 -15.48 1.53
N VAL A 59 0.29 -14.66 1.72
CA VAL A 59 -0.59 -14.74 2.89
C VAL A 59 -1.22 -16.13 3.01
N GLU A 60 -1.58 -16.77 1.90
CA GLU A 60 -2.22 -18.10 1.89
C GLU A 60 -1.33 -19.21 2.47
N ARG A 61 -0.01 -18.99 2.47
CA ARG A 61 0.94 -19.94 3.04
C ARG A 61 1.03 -19.84 4.56
N TRP A 62 0.60 -18.74 5.15
CA TRP A 62 0.69 -18.55 6.60
C TRP A 62 -0.32 -19.41 7.36
N PRO A 63 0.08 -19.98 8.51
CA PRO A 63 -0.83 -20.70 9.37
C PRO A 63 -2.05 -19.86 9.78
N SER A 64 -3.21 -20.53 9.90
CA SER A 64 -4.48 -19.92 10.34
C SER A 64 -4.34 -18.96 11.52
N HIS A 65 -3.60 -19.34 12.57
CA HIS A 65 -3.46 -18.49 13.77
C HIS A 65 -2.79 -17.15 13.49
N ILE A 66 -1.81 -17.09 12.57
CA ILE A 66 -1.19 -15.84 12.11
C ILE A 66 -2.21 -15.00 11.34
N ARG A 67 -2.98 -15.62 10.46
CA ARG A 67 -4.05 -14.95 9.70
C ARG A 67 -5.17 -14.44 10.60
N VAL A 68 -5.47 -15.11 11.71
CA VAL A 68 -6.38 -14.61 12.77
C VAL A 68 -5.75 -13.41 13.49
N LEU A 69 -4.46 -13.47 13.84
CA LEU A 69 -3.76 -12.35 14.48
C LEU A 69 -3.78 -11.08 13.63
N MET A 70 -3.66 -11.20 12.30
CA MET A 70 -3.78 -10.06 11.38
C MET A 70 -5.13 -9.33 11.49
N ASN A 71 -6.22 -10.04 11.83
CA ASN A 71 -7.55 -9.48 12.01
C ASN A 71 -7.88 -9.08 13.46
N LYS A 72 -7.10 -9.56 14.43
CA LYS A 72 -7.34 -9.36 15.87
C LYS A 72 -7.35 -7.88 16.30
N PHE A 73 -6.62 -7.04 15.57
CA PHE A 73 -6.55 -5.59 15.84
C PHE A 73 -7.43 -4.75 14.91
N SER A 74 -8.28 -5.39 14.09
CA SER A 74 -9.23 -4.66 13.26
C SER A 74 -10.32 -4.00 14.10
N ARG A 75 -10.77 -2.81 13.70
CA ARG A 75 -11.73 -1.96 14.46
C ARG A 75 -13.09 -2.61 14.73
N SER A 76 -13.39 -3.78 14.14
CA SER A 76 -14.66 -4.47 14.33
C SER A 76 -14.56 -5.48 15.48
N ALA A 77 -14.48 -4.96 16.70
CA ALA A 77 -14.35 -5.74 17.95
C ALA A 77 -15.56 -6.66 18.26
N ALA A 78 -16.58 -6.72 17.40
CA ALA A 78 -17.84 -7.41 17.65
C ALA A 78 -17.93 -8.84 17.07
N GLN A 79 -16.90 -9.34 16.38
CA GLN A 79 -16.88 -10.72 15.87
C GLN A 79 -15.58 -11.42 16.29
N PRO A 80 -15.60 -12.74 16.57
CA PRO A 80 -14.36 -13.48 16.72
C PRO A 80 -13.52 -13.23 15.46
N ALA A 81 -12.25 -12.90 15.65
CA ALA A 81 -11.36 -12.57 14.54
C ALA A 81 -11.34 -13.73 13.56
N LYS A 82 -12.03 -13.57 12.43
CA LYS A 82 -11.97 -14.53 11.31
C LYS A 82 -10.55 -14.52 10.76
N GLU A 83 -10.15 -15.61 10.12
CA GLU A 83 -8.89 -15.63 9.37
C GLU A 83 -8.87 -14.48 8.36
N PHE A 84 -7.75 -13.78 8.26
CA PHE A 84 -7.52 -12.88 7.14
C PHE A 84 -7.58 -13.65 5.82
N GLU A 85 -8.35 -13.12 4.87
CA GLU A 85 -8.50 -13.68 3.53
C GLU A 85 -7.70 -12.82 2.56
N SER A 86 -6.77 -13.43 1.82
CA SER A 86 -6.11 -12.75 0.71
C SER A 86 -7.13 -12.44 -0.40
N TRP A 87 -6.77 -11.53 -1.29
CA TRP A 87 -7.51 -11.28 -2.53
C TRP A 87 -6.89 -12.02 -3.72
N ALA A 88 -6.13 -13.09 -3.46
CA ALA A 88 -5.43 -13.87 -4.47
C ALA A 88 -6.37 -14.70 -5.37
N ARG A 89 -7.66 -14.81 -5.04
CA ARG A 89 -8.62 -15.59 -5.84
C ARG A 89 -8.80 -14.96 -7.25
N PRO A 90 -9.06 -15.75 -8.30
CA PRO A 90 -9.32 -15.23 -9.65
C PRO A 90 -10.46 -14.19 -9.69
N ARG A 91 -11.57 -14.47 -8.99
CA ARG A 91 -12.74 -13.56 -8.93
C ARG A 91 -12.43 -12.17 -8.34
N ASP A 92 -11.36 -12.07 -7.55
CA ASP A 92 -10.94 -10.84 -6.89
C ASP A 92 -9.90 -10.07 -7.73
N GLN A 93 -9.60 -10.50 -8.97
CA GLN A 93 -8.62 -9.84 -9.84
C GLN A 93 -8.94 -8.36 -10.10
N GLU A 94 -10.19 -8.03 -10.40
CA GLU A 94 -10.57 -6.63 -10.63
C GLU A 94 -10.50 -5.81 -9.34
N LYS A 95 -10.90 -6.41 -8.20
CA LYS A 95 -10.75 -5.81 -6.87
C LYS A 95 -9.28 -5.51 -6.56
N ARG A 96 -8.37 -6.46 -6.83
CA ARG A 96 -6.90 -6.27 -6.70
C ARG A 96 -6.42 -5.10 -7.55
N LYS A 97 -6.75 -5.05 -8.85
CA LYS A 97 -6.34 -3.96 -9.75
C LYS A 97 -6.77 -2.59 -9.21
N GLN A 98 -8.02 -2.48 -8.77
CA GLN A 98 -8.57 -1.24 -8.21
C GLN A 98 -7.90 -0.86 -6.89
N ALA A 99 -7.67 -1.83 -6.00
CA ALA A 99 -6.99 -1.59 -4.74
C ALA A 99 -5.52 -1.17 -4.90
N LEU A 100 -4.80 -1.79 -5.83
CA LEU A 100 -3.42 -1.45 -6.18
C LEU A 100 -3.29 -0.05 -6.80
N SER A 101 -4.35 0.43 -7.46
CA SER A 101 -4.42 1.80 -7.96
C SER A 101 -4.32 2.84 -6.85
N VAL A 102 -4.87 2.55 -5.66
CA VAL A 102 -4.82 3.46 -4.50
C VAL A 102 -3.37 3.65 -4.01
N TRP A 103 -2.60 2.57 -3.93
CA TRP A 103 -1.19 2.62 -3.53
C TRP A 103 -0.29 3.21 -4.62
N THR A 104 -0.57 2.86 -5.88
CA THR A 104 0.19 3.38 -7.02
C THR A 104 -0.03 4.88 -7.19
N SER A 105 -1.25 5.37 -7.05
CA SER A 105 -1.56 6.80 -7.16
C SER A 105 -0.85 7.64 -6.10
N LEU A 106 -0.80 7.16 -4.85
CA LEU A 106 0.00 7.78 -3.79
C LEU A 106 1.47 7.91 -4.22
N LEU A 107 2.14 6.81 -4.55
CA LEU A 107 3.57 6.84 -4.85
C LEU A 107 3.89 7.63 -6.12
N ALA A 108 3.07 7.48 -7.16
CA ALA A 108 3.19 8.24 -8.40
C ALA A 108 3.07 9.75 -8.16
N PHE A 109 2.13 10.17 -7.32
CA PHE A 109 1.96 11.58 -6.99
C PHE A 109 3.16 12.13 -6.22
N LEU A 110 3.67 11.39 -5.24
CA LEU A 110 4.85 11.79 -4.48
C LEU A 110 6.05 11.95 -5.41
N ILE A 111 6.32 10.97 -6.28
CA ILE A 111 7.45 11.00 -7.21
C ILE A 111 7.33 12.11 -8.24
N PHE A 112 6.10 12.41 -8.70
CA PHE A 112 5.87 13.49 -9.65
C PHE A 112 6.12 14.87 -9.02
N ASN A 113 5.64 15.08 -7.80
CA ASN A 113 5.80 16.34 -7.07
C ASN A 113 7.13 16.44 -6.33
N TRP A 114 7.95 15.38 -6.37
CA TRP A 114 9.31 15.39 -5.85
C TRP A 114 10.24 16.16 -6.78
N LYS A 115 10.90 17.19 -6.21
CA LYS A 115 12.06 17.84 -6.83
C LYS A 115 13.31 17.40 -6.08
N SER A 116 14.41 17.26 -6.82
CA SER A 116 15.73 16.91 -6.26
C SER A 116 16.10 17.82 -5.10
N TYR A 117 16.94 17.30 -4.19
CA TYR A 117 17.46 17.96 -2.98
C TYR A 117 17.66 19.48 -3.10
N GLY A 118 17.16 20.22 -2.11
CA GLY A 118 17.53 21.63 -1.88
C GLY A 118 16.56 22.70 -2.37
N ALA A 119 15.40 22.35 -2.93
CA ALA A 119 14.32 23.30 -3.18
C ALA A 119 13.18 23.05 -2.19
N ASP A 120 12.59 24.11 -1.61
CA ASP A 120 11.31 24.02 -0.91
C ASP A 120 10.32 23.31 -1.83
N GLY A 121 9.98 22.08 -1.45
CA GLY A 121 9.34 21.12 -2.34
C GLY A 121 7.86 21.42 -2.51
N ALA A 122 7.29 21.09 -3.68
CA ALA A 122 5.84 21.15 -3.88
C ALA A 122 5.08 20.37 -2.78
N LEU A 123 5.66 19.27 -2.28
CA LEU A 123 5.12 18.51 -1.15
C LEU A 123 5.02 19.33 0.14
N VAL A 124 6.02 20.15 0.45
CA VAL A 124 6.02 21.04 1.64
C VAL A 124 4.94 22.11 1.50
N SER A 125 4.79 22.71 0.31
CA SER A 125 3.72 23.67 0.02
C SER A 125 2.32 23.05 0.15
N MET A 126 2.19 21.75 -0.05
CA MET A 126 0.96 20.97 0.18
C MET A 126 0.81 20.48 1.62
N GLY A 127 1.70 20.89 2.53
CA GLY A 127 1.63 20.54 3.95
C GLY A 127 2.26 19.19 4.31
N LEU A 128 3.03 18.57 3.42
CA LEU A 128 3.74 17.31 3.67
C LEU A 128 5.25 17.55 3.89
N ASN A 129 5.68 17.45 5.14
CA ASN A 129 7.06 17.58 5.62
C ASN A 129 7.69 16.20 5.82
N LEU A 130 8.39 15.73 4.79
CA LEU A 130 9.06 14.43 4.83
C LEU A 130 10.36 14.45 5.64
N SER A 131 10.59 13.38 6.40
CA SER A 131 11.91 13.07 6.97
C SER A 131 12.92 12.82 5.84
N TRP A 132 14.22 12.99 6.15
CA TRP A 132 15.30 12.71 5.18
C TRP A 132 15.22 11.28 4.64
N THR A 133 14.99 10.30 5.50
CA THR A 133 14.85 8.89 5.10
C THR A 133 13.78 8.68 4.03
N LEU A 134 12.60 9.32 4.16
CA LEU A 134 11.53 9.18 3.16
C LEU A 134 11.85 9.93 1.86
N LYS A 135 12.60 11.03 1.94
CA LYS A 135 13.09 11.76 0.76
C LYS A 135 14.07 10.90 -0.03
N ASP A 136 15.02 10.26 0.65
CA ASP A 136 16.01 9.36 0.05
C ASP A 136 15.34 8.15 -0.62
N ASP A 137 14.31 7.58 0.03
CA ASP A 137 13.51 6.49 -0.54
C ASP A 137 12.81 6.94 -1.84
N ILE A 138 12.14 8.10 -1.83
CA ILE A 138 11.45 8.65 -3.02
C ILE A 138 12.45 8.89 -4.16
N ASP A 139 13.62 9.46 -3.86
CA ASP A 139 14.65 9.71 -4.86
C ASP A 139 15.20 8.41 -5.46
N THR A 140 15.43 7.39 -4.61
CA THR A 140 15.86 6.06 -5.03
C THR A 140 14.82 5.38 -5.92
N ILE A 141 13.54 5.37 -5.51
CA ILE A 141 12.45 4.80 -6.30
C ILE A 141 12.34 5.51 -7.65
N ARG A 142 12.39 6.85 -7.66
CA ARG A 142 12.38 7.65 -8.88
C ARG A 142 13.55 7.33 -9.80
N TYR A 143 14.76 7.15 -9.25
CA TYR A 143 15.94 6.74 -10.00
C TYR A 143 15.72 5.40 -10.70
N TYR A 144 15.28 4.36 -9.97
CA TYR A 144 15.05 3.02 -10.52
C TYR A 144 13.89 2.99 -11.54
N ALA A 145 12.84 3.78 -11.31
CA ALA A 145 11.74 3.92 -12.24
C ALA A 145 12.20 4.58 -13.55
N LYS A 146 13.01 5.64 -13.46
CA LYS A 146 13.55 6.36 -14.63
C LYS A 146 14.62 5.57 -15.38
N SER A 147 15.53 4.90 -14.67
CA SER A 147 16.70 4.25 -15.27
C SER A 147 16.36 2.93 -15.97
N GLY A 148 15.13 2.43 -15.84
CA GLY A 148 14.75 1.16 -16.46
C GLY A 148 15.34 -0.09 -15.78
N ARG A 149 15.86 0.03 -14.55
CA ARG A 149 16.50 -1.07 -13.79
C ARG A 149 15.47 -2.15 -13.37
N SER A 150 15.91 -3.18 -12.65
CA SER A 150 15.08 -4.31 -12.21
C SER A 150 13.74 -3.88 -11.60
N LEU A 151 12.63 -4.36 -12.17
CA LEU A 151 11.27 -4.16 -11.63
C LEU A 151 11.12 -4.78 -10.25
N LYS A 152 11.79 -5.92 -10.00
CA LYS A 152 11.81 -6.57 -8.69
C LYS A 152 12.40 -5.64 -7.62
N VAL A 153 13.54 -5.01 -7.91
CA VAL A 153 14.18 -4.07 -6.97
C VAL A 153 13.31 -2.82 -6.77
N LEU A 154 12.73 -2.28 -7.84
CA LEU A 154 11.80 -1.15 -7.75
C LEU A 154 10.61 -1.48 -6.83
N GLY A 155 10.04 -2.67 -7.00
CA GLY A 155 8.94 -3.19 -6.19
C GLY A 155 9.31 -3.35 -4.71
N GLN A 156 10.47 -3.93 -4.42
CA GLN A 156 11.00 -4.06 -3.05
C GLN A 156 11.20 -2.70 -2.39
N MET A 157 11.77 -1.72 -3.09
CA MET A 157 11.95 -0.36 -2.55
C MET A 157 10.61 0.31 -2.26
N ALA A 158 9.62 0.13 -3.15
CA ALA A 158 8.27 0.62 -2.91
C ALA A 158 7.62 -0.03 -1.68
N SER A 159 7.72 -1.37 -1.54
CA SER A 159 7.21 -2.10 -0.37
C SER A 159 7.85 -1.60 0.94
N ILE A 160 9.19 -1.47 0.97
CA ILE A 160 9.92 -0.92 2.12
C ILE A 160 9.45 0.50 2.46
N PHE A 161 9.27 1.36 1.46
CA PHE A 161 8.76 2.72 1.64
C PHE A 161 7.35 2.71 2.26
N PHE A 162 6.43 1.90 1.73
CA PHE A 162 5.08 1.78 2.28
C PHE A 162 5.06 1.24 3.71
N VAL A 163 5.84 0.20 4.01
CA VAL A 163 5.95 -0.38 5.35
C VAL A 163 6.45 0.64 6.38
N LYS A 164 7.45 1.47 6.03
CA LYS A 164 7.92 2.55 6.91
C LYS A 164 6.80 3.51 7.30
N MET A 165 5.94 3.87 6.34
CA MET A 165 4.80 4.75 6.60
C MET A 165 3.71 4.07 7.44
N ILE A 166 3.45 2.78 7.22
CA ILE A 166 2.44 2.02 7.95
C ILE A 166 2.85 1.85 9.43
N LYS A 167 4.13 1.59 9.69
CA LYS A 167 4.66 1.29 11.03
C LYS A 167 5.03 2.53 11.86
N ASP A 168 4.89 3.73 11.29
CA ASP A 168 5.22 4.98 11.98
C ASP A 168 4.16 5.30 13.06
N ALA A 169 4.48 5.00 14.31
CA ALA A 169 3.62 5.28 15.46
C ALA A 169 3.47 6.77 15.77
N THR A 170 4.30 7.64 15.17
CA THR A 170 4.28 9.10 15.35
C THR A 170 3.68 9.83 14.16
N ALA A 171 3.04 9.08 13.26
CA ALA A 171 2.51 9.58 12.01
C ALA A 171 1.49 10.70 12.24
N THR A 172 1.69 11.80 11.54
CA THR A 172 0.71 12.89 11.42
C THR A 172 0.39 13.13 9.94
N PRO A 173 -0.73 13.79 9.61
CA PRO A 173 -1.01 14.25 8.25
C PRO A 173 0.09 15.14 7.66
N HIS A 174 0.98 15.72 8.48
CA HIS A 174 2.05 16.57 8.01
C HIS A 174 3.41 15.88 7.86
N THR A 175 3.58 14.66 8.38
CA THR A 175 4.89 13.98 8.42
C THR A 175 4.87 12.62 7.72
N ASN A 176 3.70 12.01 7.58
CA ASN A 176 3.53 10.69 7.02
C ASN A 176 2.76 10.74 5.70
N PRO A 177 3.35 10.32 4.57
CA PRO A 177 2.69 10.41 3.27
C PRO A 177 1.38 9.63 3.17
N LEU A 178 1.24 8.48 3.87
CA LEU A 178 -0.01 7.70 3.84
C LEU A 178 -1.14 8.45 4.57
N VAL A 179 -0.86 8.99 5.76
CA VAL A 179 -1.85 9.77 6.52
C VAL A 179 -2.20 11.07 5.78
N TRP A 180 -1.19 11.75 5.23
CA TRP A 180 -1.38 12.92 4.38
C TRP A 180 -2.24 12.61 3.15
N TRP A 181 -2.01 11.46 2.51
CA TRP A 181 -2.78 11.03 1.34
C TRP A 181 -4.24 10.76 1.66
N LEU A 182 -4.53 10.11 2.80
CA LEU A 182 -5.89 9.97 3.29
C LEU A 182 -6.56 11.33 3.47
N ALA A 183 -5.82 12.35 3.95
CA ALA A 183 -6.34 13.71 4.08
C ALA A 183 -6.66 14.34 2.72
N VAL A 184 -5.77 14.17 1.75
CA VAL A 184 -6.00 14.61 0.37
C VAL A 184 -7.23 13.93 -0.23
N LEU A 185 -7.38 12.61 -0.08
CA LEU A 185 -8.51 11.87 -0.61
C LEU A 185 -9.83 12.34 0.01
N ILE A 186 -9.89 12.55 1.33
CA ILE A 186 -11.06 13.11 2.00
C ILE A 186 -11.38 14.51 1.46
N GLN A 187 -10.38 15.39 1.43
CA GLN A 187 -10.57 16.76 0.99
C GLN A 187 -11.11 16.85 -0.43
N THR A 188 -10.56 16.03 -1.32
CA THR A 188 -10.84 16.15 -2.76
C THR A 188 -12.03 15.32 -3.20
N GLU A 189 -12.24 14.13 -2.66
CA GLU A 189 -13.26 13.20 -3.15
C GLU A 189 -14.51 13.15 -2.28
N VAL A 190 -14.40 13.48 -0.99
CA VAL A 190 -15.54 13.48 -0.06
C VAL A 190 -16.11 14.89 0.08
N LEU A 191 -15.25 15.90 0.18
CA LEU A 191 -15.66 17.28 0.44
C LEU A 191 -15.66 18.16 -0.81
N GLY A 192 -14.65 18.02 -1.67
CA GLY A 192 -14.42 18.91 -2.80
C GLY A 192 -15.02 18.49 -4.14
N ASP A 193 -15.69 17.33 -4.21
CA ASP A 193 -16.27 16.73 -5.44
C ASP A 193 -15.33 16.77 -6.66
N GLN A 194 -14.02 16.64 -6.42
CA GLN A 194 -13.04 16.64 -7.50
C GLN A 194 -13.07 15.31 -8.24
N PRO A 195 -12.76 15.31 -9.55
CA PRO A 195 -12.69 14.07 -10.32
C PRO A 195 -11.67 13.11 -9.73
N ARG A 196 -12.04 11.82 -9.75
CA ARG A 196 -11.18 10.71 -9.31
C ARG A 196 -9.96 10.56 -10.20
N TRP A 197 -8.96 9.91 -9.65
CA TRP A 197 -7.67 9.70 -10.30
C TRP A 197 -7.83 8.78 -11.51
N LYS A 198 -7.29 9.19 -12.65
CA LYS A 198 -7.22 8.33 -13.83
C LYS A 198 -5.76 8.18 -14.21
N LEU A 199 -5.17 7.06 -13.81
CA LEU A 199 -3.83 6.66 -14.23
C LEU A 199 -3.98 5.75 -15.44
N ALA A 200 -3.20 5.99 -16.49
CA ALA A 200 -3.18 5.08 -17.64
C ALA A 200 -2.80 3.67 -17.15
N GLY A 201 -3.64 2.68 -17.43
CA GLY A 201 -3.46 1.30 -16.97
C GLY A 201 -4.01 0.97 -15.57
N LEU A 202 -4.50 1.96 -14.81
CA LEU A 202 -5.09 1.77 -13.49
C LEU A 202 -6.38 2.60 -13.36
N GLN A 203 -7.53 1.94 -13.48
CA GLN A 203 -8.82 2.58 -13.27
C GLN A 203 -9.12 2.64 -11.77
N ASP A 204 -9.04 3.84 -11.19
CA ASP A 204 -9.56 4.09 -9.85
C ASP A 204 -11.06 4.41 -9.92
N THR A 205 -11.87 3.36 -9.82
CA THR A 205 -13.34 3.42 -9.80
C THR A 205 -13.90 3.31 -8.39
N LEU A 206 -13.05 3.12 -7.38
CA LEU A 206 -13.46 2.93 -5.99
C LEU A 206 -14.02 4.23 -5.41
N SER A 207 -15.08 4.10 -4.61
CA SER A 207 -15.49 5.16 -3.70
C SER A 207 -14.57 5.19 -2.47
N PHE A 208 -14.68 6.23 -1.64
CA PHE A 208 -13.77 6.43 -0.52
C PHE A 208 -13.72 5.24 0.47
N SER A 209 -14.87 4.64 0.82
CA SER A 209 -14.90 3.50 1.76
C SER A 209 -14.14 2.27 1.24
N PRO A 210 -14.38 1.75 0.02
CA PRO A 210 -13.55 0.71 -0.59
C PRO A 210 -12.06 1.06 -0.72
N LYS A 211 -11.69 2.34 -0.85
CA LYS A 211 -10.27 2.75 -0.81
C LYS A 211 -9.64 2.52 0.56
N LEU A 212 -10.38 2.80 1.64
CA LEU A 212 -9.92 2.50 2.99
C LEU A 212 -9.75 1.00 3.21
N GLU A 213 -10.65 0.18 2.68
CA GLU A 213 -10.52 -1.29 2.72
C GLU A 213 -9.28 -1.77 1.94
N ALA A 214 -9.02 -1.19 0.76
CA ALA A 214 -7.82 -1.48 -0.02
C ALA A 214 -6.52 -1.10 0.71
N ILE A 215 -6.52 0.03 1.42
CA ILE A 215 -5.39 0.46 2.24
C ILE A 215 -5.22 -0.46 3.45
N ASP A 216 -6.28 -0.77 4.19
CA ASP A 216 -6.22 -1.67 5.34
C ASP A 216 -5.76 -3.09 4.95
N HIS A 217 -6.29 -3.63 3.86
CA HIS A 217 -5.93 -4.96 3.35
C HIS A 217 -4.43 -5.06 3.06
N TYR A 218 -3.93 -4.21 2.15
CA TYR A 218 -2.52 -4.29 1.75
C TYR A 218 -1.57 -3.80 2.84
N ALA A 219 -1.99 -2.92 3.75
CA ALA A 219 -1.16 -2.60 4.91
C ALA A 219 -0.86 -3.85 5.76
N ARG A 220 -1.85 -4.71 5.98
CA ARG A 220 -1.66 -5.98 6.70
C ARG A 220 -0.79 -6.96 5.93
N VAL A 221 -1.01 -7.10 4.62
CA VAL A 221 -0.19 -7.94 3.73
C VAL A 221 1.28 -7.54 3.80
N LEU A 222 1.58 -6.26 3.63
CA LEU A 222 2.95 -5.74 3.61
C LEU A 222 3.63 -5.83 4.97
N VAL A 223 2.89 -5.59 6.06
CA VAL A 223 3.44 -5.73 7.42
C VAL A 223 3.78 -7.19 7.74
N LEU A 224 2.96 -8.15 7.29
CA LEU A 224 3.25 -9.58 7.45
C LEU A 224 4.51 -9.98 6.68
N GLU A 225 4.64 -9.51 5.43
CA GLU A 225 5.84 -9.73 4.62
C GLU A 225 7.09 -9.10 5.25
N ASP A 226 7.01 -7.86 5.75
CA ASP A 226 8.13 -7.21 6.44
C ASP A 226 8.54 -7.96 7.72
N ALA A 227 7.58 -8.48 8.48
CA ALA A 227 7.84 -9.26 9.69
C ALA A 227 8.66 -10.53 9.40
N PHE A 228 8.44 -11.17 8.25
CA PHE A 228 9.24 -12.31 7.80
C PHE A 228 10.71 -11.92 7.55
N TYR A 229 10.95 -10.83 6.82
CA TYR A 229 12.31 -10.43 6.45
C TYR A 229 13.08 -9.75 7.59
N ARG A 230 12.40 -8.99 8.44
CA ARG A 230 13.00 -8.18 9.51
C ARG A 230 12.83 -8.74 10.92
N GLY A 231 12.15 -9.88 11.07
CA GLY A 231 12.10 -10.57 12.36
C GLY A 231 13.49 -10.93 12.85
N ASP A 232 13.63 -11.02 14.17
CA ASP A 232 14.85 -11.42 14.91
C ASP A 232 15.20 -12.91 14.74
N LEU A 233 14.78 -13.50 13.62
CA LEU A 233 15.14 -14.85 13.22
C LEU A 233 16.54 -14.85 12.62
N SER A 234 17.36 -15.81 13.04
CA SER A 234 18.62 -16.13 12.41
C SER A 234 18.41 -16.55 10.93
N PRO A 235 19.45 -16.50 10.09
CA PRO A 235 19.33 -16.94 8.69
C PRO A 235 18.79 -18.37 8.54
N ALA A 236 19.19 -19.29 9.43
CA ALA A 236 18.72 -20.68 9.41
C ALA A 236 17.22 -20.78 9.77
N GLU A 237 16.78 -20.06 10.81
CA GLU A 237 15.35 -20.04 11.18
C GLU A 237 14.48 -19.42 10.08
N LYS A 238 15.00 -18.44 9.32
CA LYS A 238 14.31 -17.88 8.16
C LYS A 238 14.19 -18.90 7.02
N GLU A 239 15.21 -19.71 6.79
CA GLU A 239 15.21 -20.79 5.80
C GLU A 239 14.20 -21.88 6.19
N ASP A 240 14.25 -22.36 7.44
CA ASP A 240 13.31 -23.37 7.95
C ASP A 240 11.85 -22.89 7.88
N LEU A 241 11.60 -21.62 8.23
CA LEU A 241 10.28 -21.01 8.10
C LEU A 241 9.85 -20.91 6.64
N GLN A 242 10.74 -20.47 5.75
CA GLN A 242 10.45 -20.39 4.31
C GLN A 242 10.09 -21.76 3.74
N ASP A 243 10.85 -22.80 4.08
CA ASP A 243 10.62 -24.16 3.64
C ASP A 243 9.30 -24.71 4.18
N SER A 244 8.98 -24.43 5.45
CA SER A 244 7.70 -24.78 6.05
C SER A 244 6.52 -24.10 5.34
N LEU A 245 6.63 -22.80 5.04
CA LEU A 245 5.61 -22.06 4.29
C LEU A 245 5.49 -22.58 2.84
N ASN A 246 6.60 -22.98 2.23
CA ASN A 246 6.63 -23.52 0.86
C ASN A 246 5.91 -24.88 0.72
N GLN A 247 5.69 -25.61 1.83
CA GLN A 247 4.91 -26.86 1.81
C GLN A 247 3.42 -26.62 1.59
N VAL A 248 2.91 -25.40 1.83
CA VAL A 248 1.51 -25.07 1.57
C VAL A 248 1.32 -24.78 0.09
N SER A 249 0.53 -25.62 -0.58
CA SER A 249 0.25 -25.44 -2.00
C SER A 249 -0.63 -24.21 -2.25
N ILE A 250 -0.13 -23.33 -3.12
CA ILE A 250 -0.87 -22.19 -3.68
C ILE A 250 -1.24 -22.41 -5.14
N SER A 251 -1.14 -23.65 -5.65
CA SER A 251 -1.40 -23.95 -7.07
C SER A 251 -2.83 -23.66 -7.50
N TRP A 252 -3.76 -23.51 -6.56
CA TRP A 252 -5.16 -23.15 -6.80
C TRP A 252 -5.35 -21.65 -7.06
N ILE A 253 -4.37 -20.80 -6.72
CA ILE A 253 -4.44 -19.36 -7.01
C ILE A 253 -4.34 -19.14 -8.52
N ASP A 254 -5.17 -18.23 -9.02
CA ASP A 254 -5.30 -17.88 -10.45
C ASP A 254 -5.70 -19.05 -11.38
N GLN A 255 -5.95 -20.24 -10.83
CA GLN A 255 -6.77 -21.27 -11.45
C GLN A 255 -8.20 -21.02 -10.98
N ASP A 256 -9.22 -21.10 -11.84
CA ASP A 256 -10.66 -20.91 -11.51
C ASP A 256 -11.20 -21.98 -10.53
N ALA A 257 -10.50 -22.18 -9.42
CA ALA A 257 -10.70 -23.18 -8.39
C ALA A 257 -11.07 -22.50 -7.07
N GLU A 258 -11.85 -23.21 -6.27
CA GLU A 258 -12.15 -22.74 -4.92
C GLU A 258 -10.93 -22.84 -4.01
N ARG A 259 -10.85 -21.93 -3.05
CA ARG A 259 -9.86 -21.98 -1.97
C ARG A 259 -10.01 -23.32 -1.23
N PRO A 260 -8.96 -24.16 -1.15
CA PRO A 260 -9.02 -25.39 -0.39
C PRO A 260 -9.37 -25.12 1.08
N PRO A 261 -10.11 -26.02 1.75
CA PRO A 261 -10.27 -25.95 3.20
C PRO A 261 -8.89 -25.99 3.87
N VAL A 262 -8.75 -25.25 4.98
CA VAL A 262 -7.49 -25.07 5.70
C VAL A 262 -6.75 -26.40 5.87
N ASP A 263 -5.55 -26.46 5.29
CA ASP A 263 -4.83 -27.72 5.07
C ASP A 263 -4.46 -28.40 6.39
N SER A 264 -4.53 -29.73 6.41
CA SER A 264 -4.14 -30.59 7.54
C SER A 264 -2.71 -30.31 8.04
N LEU A 265 -1.87 -29.81 7.14
CA LEU A 265 -0.49 -29.38 7.39
C LEU A 265 -0.40 -28.08 8.21
N GLN A 266 -1.36 -27.15 8.08
CA GLN A 266 -1.42 -25.97 8.94
C GLN A 266 -1.72 -26.35 10.40
N ASN A 267 -2.51 -27.42 10.62
CA ASN A 267 -2.72 -28.00 11.96
C ASN A 267 -1.45 -28.71 12.49
N LEU A 268 -0.56 -29.15 11.61
CA LEU A 268 0.71 -29.80 11.96
C LEU A 268 1.77 -28.76 12.35
N LEU A 269 1.87 -27.64 11.61
CA LEU A 269 2.70 -26.49 12.00
C LEU A 269 2.21 -25.82 13.30
N GLN A 270 0.90 -25.86 13.59
CA GLN A 270 0.36 -25.44 14.89
C GLN A 270 0.87 -26.29 16.06
N ARG A 271 1.21 -27.56 15.85
CA ARG A 271 1.74 -28.45 16.92
C ARG A 271 3.22 -28.26 17.21
N VAL A 272 3.98 -27.70 16.27
CA VAL A 272 5.43 -27.44 16.43
C VAL A 272 5.69 -26.07 17.08
N SER A 273 4.69 -25.19 17.12
CA SER A 273 4.79 -23.82 17.65
C SER A 273 4.41 -23.69 19.15
N HIS A 274 4.36 -24.81 19.89
CA HIS A 274 4.05 -24.87 21.32
C HIS A 274 5.22 -25.41 22.13
#